data_AF-A0A379MSD1-F1
#
_entry.id   AF-A0A379MSD1-F1
#
_cell.length_a   1.000
_cell.length_b   1.000
_cell.length_c   1.000
_cell.angle_alpha   90.00
_cell.angle_beta   90.00
_cell.angle_gamma   90.00
#
_symmetry.space_group_name_H-M   'P 1'
#
loop_
_entity.id
_entity.type
_entity.pdbx_description
1 polymer ?
#
loop_
_entity_poly.entity_id
_entity_poly.type
_entity_poly.pdbx_seq_one_letter_code
_entity_poly.pdbx_strand_id
1 'polypeptide(L)'
;MQTTTVTAGAWHSASHSATVYFAGTGELPAASVRISGNSRAQLFRTIFDRHASRGYLDERITVRMGGRLYSWDPLRALTCFHRRNPDFSNLLTLKTK
;
A
#
# COMPACT_ATOMS: atom_id res chain seq x y z
N MET A 1 -1.46 42.30 28.05
CA MET A 1 -0.65 41.19 27.49
C MET A 1 -1.62 40.14 26.99
N GLN A 2 -1.86 40.07 25.68
CA GLN A 2 -2.80 39.12 25.08
C GLN A 2 -2.02 37.90 24.59
N THR A 3 -2.19 36.78 25.30
CA THR A 3 -1.59 35.49 24.94
C THR A 3 -2.39 34.90 23.80
N THR A 4 -1.86 35.01 22.58
CA THR A 4 -2.44 34.37 21.40
C THR A 4 -2.16 32.87 21.49
N THR A 5 -3.19 32.10 21.86
CA THR A 5 -3.16 30.65 21.77
C THR A 5 -3.01 30.28 20.29
N VAL A 6 -1.80 29.90 19.89
CA VAL A 6 -1.55 29.32 18.57
C VAL A 6 -2.25 27.96 18.58
N THR A 7 -3.50 27.93 18.10
CA THR A 7 -4.15 26.68 17.71
C THR A 7 -3.30 26.11 16.59
N ALA A 8 -2.43 25.15 16.93
CA ALA A 8 -1.72 24.35 15.96
C ALA A 8 -2.79 23.79 15.03
N GLY A 9 -2.87 24.36 13.82
CA GLY A 9 -3.77 23.90 12.79
C GLY A 9 -3.55 22.40 12.68
N ALA A 10 -4.64 21.64 12.80
CA ALA A 10 -4.60 20.21 12.64
C ALA A 10 -3.95 19.93 11.28
N TRP A 11 -2.67 19.56 11.30
CA TRP A 11 -1.97 18.99 10.18
C TRP A 11 -2.68 17.67 9.89
N HIS A 12 -3.80 17.75 9.17
CA HIS A 12 -4.41 16.62 8.53
C HIS A 12 -3.46 16.22 7.40
N SER A 13 -2.30 15.69 7.76
CA SER A 13 -1.54 14.82 6.87
C SER A 13 -2.52 13.71 6.53
N ALA A 14 -3.10 13.79 5.32
CA ALA A 14 -4.00 12.79 4.81
C ALA A 14 -3.27 11.45 4.88
N SER A 15 -3.53 10.73 5.97
CA SER A 15 -2.84 9.49 6.30
C SER A 15 -3.47 8.46 5.40
N HIS A 16 -2.82 8.18 4.28
CA HIS A 16 -3.24 7.13 3.38
C HIS A 16 -2.92 5.82 4.09
N SER A 17 -3.92 5.00 4.33
CA SER A 17 -3.72 3.69 4.94
C SER A 17 -4.37 2.60 4.11
N ALA A 18 -3.71 1.44 4.13
CA ALA A 18 -4.21 0.23 3.52
C ALA A 18 -3.92 -0.97 4.40
N THR A 19 -4.79 -1.96 4.33
CA THR A 19 -4.52 -3.29 4.88
C THR A 19 -4.09 -4.18 3.73
N VAL A 20 -2.89 -4.74 3.81
CA VAL A 20 -2.37 -5.69 2.83
C VAL A 20 -2.53 -7.09 3.42
N TYR A 21 -3.14 -7.97 2.64
CA TYR A 21 -3.30 -9.38 2.91
C TYR A 21 -2.39 -10.15 1.96
N PHE A 22 -1.40 -10.82 2.53
CA PHE A 22 -0.52 -11.74 1.85
C PHE A 22 -1.17 -13.12 1.88
N ALA A 23 -1.42 -13.71 0.71
CA ALA A 23 -2.06 -15.02 0.63
C ALA A 23 -1.18 -16.14 1.22
N GLY A 24 0.13 -15.91 1.35
CA GLY A 24 1.09 -16.96 1.58
C GLY A 24 1.41 -17.73 0.30
N THR A 25 2.56 -18.38 0.31
CA THR A 25 2.93 -19.45 -0.64
C THR A 25 3.33 -20.66 0.22
N GLY A 26 3.45 -21.87 -0.32
CA GLY A 26 3.65 -23.08 0.50
C GLY A 26 4.72 -22.98 1.60
N GLU A 27 5.74 -22.12 1.42
CA GLU A 27 6.83 -21.85 2.37
C GLU A 27 6.60 -20.60 3.25
N LEU A 28 5.68 -19.71 2.88
CA LEU A 28 5.41 -18.43 3.56
C LEU A 28 3.98 -18.42 4.11
N PRO A 29 3.79 -18.25 5.43
CA PRO A 29 2.45 -18.22 6.02
C PRO A 29 1.67 -16.98 5.56
N ALA A 30 0.38 -17.14 5.33
CA ALA A 30 -0.53 -16.01 5.08
C ALA A 30 -0.40 -14.96 6.20
N ALA A 31 -0.42 -13.69 5.83
CA ALA A 31 -0.22 -12.59 6.77
C ALA A 31 -1.11 -11.40 6.42
N SER A 32 -1.45 -10.58 7.41
CA SER A 32 -2.08 -9.29 7.15
C SER A 32 -1.34 -8.19 7.89
N VAL A 33 -1.10 -7.07 7.22
CA VAL A 33 -0.39 -5.92 7.79
C VAL A 33 -1.10 -4.64 7.42
N ARG A 34 -1.19 -3.72 8.37
CA ARG A 34 -1.65 -2.36 8.11
C ARG A 34 -0.46 -1.49 7.77
N ILE A 35 -0.55 -0.80 6.64
CA ILE A 35 0.47 0.11 6.13
C ILE A 35 -0.13 1.50 6.03
N SER A 36 0.60 2.49 6.52
CA SER A 36 0.27 3.91 6.41
C SER A 36 1.37 4.66 5.67
N GLY A 37 0.99 5.73 4.99
CA GLY A 37 1.91 6.64 4.32
C GLY A 37 1.35 8.06 4.28
N ASN A 38 2.24 9.03 4.24
CA ASN A 38 1.90 10.45 4.13
C ASN A 38 1.46 10.82 2.70
N SER A 39 1.70 9.92 1.73
CA SER A 39 1.22 10.02 0.35
C SER A 39 0.87 8.63 -0.19
N ARG A 40 0.07 8.58 -1.25
CA ARG A 40 -0.22 7.32 -1.98
C ARG A 40 1.06 6.66 -2.47
N ALA A 41 2.00 7.43 -3.02
CA ALA A 41 3.26 6.90 -3.53
C ALA A 41 4.09 6.25 -2.41
N GLN A 42 4.17 6.88 -1.24
CA GLN A 42 4.86 6.30 -0.08
C GLN A 42 4.16 5.03 0.39
N LEU A 43 2.83 5.06 0.50
CA LEU A 43 2.03 3.89 0.87
C LEU A 43 2.31 2.71 -0.07
N PHE A 44 2.23 2.92 -1.39
CA PHE A 44 2.52 1.88 -2.37
C PHE A 44 3.96 1.39 -2.33
N ARG A 45 4.92 2.28 -2.11
CA ARG A 45 6.32 1.91 -1.95
C ARG A 45 6.53 0.99 -0.75
N THR A 46 5.91 1.31 0.39
CA THR A 46 6.00 0.45 1.58
C THR A 46 5.31 -0.90 1.37
N ILE A 47 4.18 -0.94 0.64
CA ILE A 47 3.55 -2.21 0.27
C ILE A 47 4.50 -3.06 -0.59
N PHE A 48 5.16 -2.44 -1.57
CA PHE A 48 6.19 -3.09 -2.38
C PHE A 48 7.32 -3.61 -1.50
N ASP A 49 8.00 -2.76 -0.72
CA ASP A 49 9.14 -3.19 0.09
C ASP A 49 8.78 -4.36 1.05
N ARG A 50 7.55 -4.38 1.58
CA ARG A 50 7.04 -5.51 2.38
C ARG A 50 6.85 -6.78 1.56
N HIS A 51 6.25 -6.69 0.38
CA HIS A 51 6.10 -7.82 -0.53
C HIS A 51 7.47 -8.32 -1.04
N ALA A 52 8.45 -7.42 -1.21
CA ALA A 52 9.85 -7.75 -1.53
C ALA A 52 10.50 -8.59 -0.45
N SER A 53 10.37 -8.12 0.79
CA SER A 53 10.99 -8.78 1.94
C SER A 53 10.47 -10.19 2.17
N ARG A 54 9.27 -10.49 1.64
CA ARG A 54 8.67 -11.82 1.67
C ARG A 54 9.10 -12.70 0.51
N GLY A 55 9.76 -12.16 -0.51
CA GLY A 55 10.35 -12.95 -1.59
C GLY A 55 9.41 -13.20 -2.77
N TYR A 56 8.62 -12.19 -3.18
CA TYR A 56 7.88 -11.94 -4.45
C TYR A 56 7.32 -13.06 -5.34
N LEU A 57 7.93 -14.24 -5.42
CA LEU A 57 7.99 -15.06 -6.62
C LEU A 57 6.62 -15.62 -7.04
N ASP A 58 5.69 -15.85 -6.11
CA ASP A 58 4.34 -16.33 -6.44
C ASP A 58 3.22 -15.81 -5.51
N GLU A 59 3.55 -14.92 -4.56
CA GLU A 59 2.59 -14.52 -3.54
C GLU A 59 1.60 -13.48 -4.08
N ARG A 60 0.35 -13.89 -4.29
CA ARG A 60 -0.76 -12.96 -4.53
C ARG A 60 -1.01 -12.11 -3.28
N ILE A 61 -1.16 -10.81 -3.48
CA ILE A 61 -1.52 -9.89 -2.38
C ILE A 61 -2.84 -9.21 -2.66
N THR A 62 -3.61 -8.98 -1.61
CA THR A 62 -4.85 -8.22 -1.67
C THR A 62 -4.71 -6.99 -0.80
N VAL A 63 -5.02 -5.82 -1.33
CA VAL A 63 -4.87 -4.54 -0.65
C VAL A 63 -6.24 -3.91 -0.48
N ARG A 64 -6.63 -3.66 0.77
CA ARG A 64 -7.84 -2.91 1.12
C ARG A 64 -7.47 -1.47 1.42
N MET A 65 -7.92 -0.53 0.57
CA MET A 65 -7.62 0.90 0.69
C MET A 65 -8.87 1.72 0.36
N GLY A 66 -9.26 2.65 1.23
CA GLY A 66 -10.42 3.53 1.00
C GLY A 66 -11.74 2.79 0.75
N GLY A 67 -11.97 1.68 1.47
CA GLY A 67 -13.17 0.86 1.33
C GLY A 67 -13.20 -0.06 0.10
N ARG A 68 -12.17 -0.02 -0.75
CA ARG A 68 -12.05 -0.90 -1.93
C ARG A 68 -11.00 -1.97 -1.70
N LEU A 69 -11.21 -3.15 -2.28
CA LEU A 69 -10.26 -4.26 -2.34
C LEU A 69 -9.63 -4.29 -3.73
N TYR A 70 -8.32 -4.46 -3.77
CA TYR A 70 -7.53 -4.60 -4.99
C TYR A 70 -6.72 -5.87 -4.87
N SER A 71 -6.81 -6.79 -5.83
CA SER A 71 -5.98 -7.99 -5.86
C SER A 71 -4.85 -7.80 -6.86
N TRP A 72 -3.61 -8.03 -6.42
CA TRP A 72 -2.42 -7.87 -7.24
C TRP A 72 -1.77 -9.22 -7.42
N ASP A 73 -1.62 -9.59 -8.69
CA ASP A 73 -0.91 -10.78 -9.13
C ASP A 73 0.61 -10.51 -9.17
N PRO A 74 1.48 -11.50 -8.87
CA PRO A 74 2.93 -11.30 -8.80
C PRO A 74 3.51 -10.58 -10.03
N LEU A 75 3.12 -11.01 -11.24
CA LEU A 75 3.62 -10.43 -12.50
C LEU A 75 3.18 -8.97 -12.70
N ARG A 76 1.97 -8.62 -12.27
CA ARG A 76 1.44 -7.26 -12.41
C ARG A 76 1.95 -6.31 -11.33
N ALA A 77 2.10 -6.81 -10.11
CA ALA A 77 2.79 -6.08 -9.05
C ALA A 77 4.21 -5.73 -9.53
N LEU A 78 4.96 -6.74 -10.01
CA LEU A 78 6.30 -6.53 -10.59
C LEU A 78 6.29 -5.46 -11.68
N THR A 79 5.35 -5.51 -12.62
CA THR A 79 5.26 -4.53 -13.72
C THR A 79 5.02 -3.10 -13.24
N CYS A 80 4.21 -2.91 -12.20
CA CYS A 80 3.92 -1.58 -11.66
C CYS A 80 5.10 -1.01 -10.87
N PHE A 81 5.84 -1.86 -10.16
CA PHE A 81 6.89 -1.43 -9.24
C PHE A 81 8.30 -1.42 -9.82
N HIS A 82 8.61 -2.22 -10.85
CA HIS A 82 9.93 -2.27 -11.50
C HIS A 82 10.20 -1.11 -12.47
N ARG A 83 9.19 -0.30 -12.82
CA ARG A 83 9.40 0.86 -13.69
C ARG A 83 10.24 1.92 -12.96
N ARG A 84 11.18 2.55 -13.69
CA ARG A 84 12.00 3.70 -13.21
C ARG A 84 11.14 4.83 -12.62
N ASN A 85 9.89 4.92 -13.07
CA ASN A 85 8.80 5.66 -12.44
C ASN A 85 7.61 4.70 -12.23
N PRO A 86 7.40 4.19 -11.01
CA PRO A 86 6.36 3.20 -10.75
C PRO A 86 4.97 3.77 -11.02
N ASP A 87 4.21 3.11 -11.91
CA ASP A 87 2.88 3.53 -12.29
C ASP A 87 1.84 2.88 -11.37
N PHE A 88 1.56 3.55 -10.26
CA PHE A 88 0.59 3.07 -9.27
C PHE A 88 -0.87 3.25 -9.70
N SER A 89 -1.12 4.04 -10.76
CA SER A 89 -2.47 4.24 -11.31
C SER A 89 -3.03 2.94 -11.86
N ASN A 90 -2.18 2.13 -12.50
CA ASN A 90 -2.54 0.79 -12.97
C ASN A 90 -2.91 -0.20 -11.85
N LEU A 91 -2.47 0.03 -10.61
CA LEU A 91 -2.84 -0.82 -9.46
C LEU A 91 -4.28 -0.59 -8.98
N LEU A 92 -4.87 0.55 -9.33
CA LEU A 92 -6.18 1.02 -8.84
C LEU A 92 -7.33 0.74 -9.81
N THR A 93 -7.01 0.45 -11.06
CA THR A 93 -7.98 0.12 -12.11
C THR A 93 -8.54 -1.30 -11.99
N LEU A 94 -7.93 -2.15 -11.16
CA LEU A 94 -8.44 -3.48 -10.85
C LEU A 94 -9.57 -3.43 -9.82
N LYS A 95 -10.80 -3.25 -10.30
CA LYS A 95 -11.98 -3.69 -9.55
C LYS A 95 -12.06 -5.22 -9.65
N THR A 96 -11.98 -5.89 -8.50
CA THR A 96 -12.44 -7.28 -8.40
C THR A 96 -13.93 -7.32 -8.77
N LYS A 97 -14.26 -8.07 -9.83
CA LYS A 97 -15.63 -8.39 -10.21
C LYS A 97 -16.28 -9.29 -9.17
#